data_AF-A0AA45TVI0-F1
#
_entry.id   AF-A0AA45TVI0-F1
#
_cell.length_a   1.000
_cell.length_b   1.000
_cell.length_c   1.000
_cell.angle_alpha   90.00
_cell.angle_beta   90.00
_cell.angle_gamma   90.00
#
_symmetry.space_group_name_H-M   'P 1'
#
loop_
_entity.id
_entity.type
_entity.pdbx_description
1 polymer ?
#
loop_
_entity_poly.entity_id
_entity_poly.type
_entity_poly.pdbx_seq_one_letter_code
_entity_poly.pdbx_strand_id
1 'polypeptide(L)'
;LDNALSLLTPFVVAVAAEEVHASGVVAVVVAGLYLGHRMPTLMSAASRLQMSAFWKMVKFLIEGLVFLVVGLQLRRILADLDTGAGQVALVTAVVLLVVVVGRFVWIFPATYIPRWSPRLRRRDPAPP
;
A
#
# COMPACT_ATOMS: atom_id res chain seq x y z
N LEU A 1 -11.45 -22.65 -6.37
CA LEU A 1 -9.98 -22.81 -6.34
C LEU A 1 -9.27 -21.47 -6.50
N ASP A 2 -9.70 -20.67 -7.48
CA ASP A 2 -9.20 -19.32 -7.77
C ASP A 2 -8.96 -18.47 -6.50
N ASN A 3 -9.98 -18.31 -5.65
CA ASN A 3 -9.85 -17.50 -4.42
C ASN A 3 -8.81 -18.04 -3.43
N ALA A 4 -8.70 -19.37 -3.28
CA ALA A 4 -7.72 -19.98 -2.37
C ALA A 4 -6.29 -19.80 -2.91
N LEU A 5 -6.10 -20.01 -4.21
CA LEU A 5 -4.81 -19.76 -4.86
C LEU A 5 -4.43 -18.28 -4.75
N SER A 6 -5.38 -17.37 -4.96
CA SER A 6 -5.14 -15.94 -4.82
C SER A 6 -4.76 -15.54 -3.38
N LEU A 7 -5.35 -16.19 -2.38
CA LEU A 7 -5.01 -15.92 -0.98
C LEU A 7 -3.64 -16.49 -0.60
N LEU A 8 -3.27 -17.66 -1.13
CA LEU A 8 -1.97 -18.30 -0.88
C LEU A 8 -0.81 -17.63 -1.62
N THR A 9 -1.08 -17.06 -2.81
CA THR A 9 -0.07 -16.44 -3.68
C THR A 9 0.83 -15.45 -2.94
N PRO A 10 0.34 -14.44 -2.18
CA PRO A 10 1.21 -13.50 -1.47
C PRO A 10 2.13 -14.18 -0.45
N PHE A 11 1.68 -15.23 0.24
CA PHE A 11 2.51 -15.94 1.23
C PHE A 11 3.61 -16.76 0.57
N VAL A 12 3.25 -17.52 -0.47
CA VAL A 12 4.22 -18.35 -1.20
C VAL A 12 5.29 -17.47 -1.87
N VAL A 13 4.88 -16.36 -2.48
CA VAL A 13 5.80 -15.42 -3.15
C VAL A 13 6.70 -14.72 -2.14
N ALA A 14 6.18 -14.31 -0.98
CA ALA A 14 6.99 -13.67 0.05
C ALA A 14 8.07 -14.61 0.58
N VAL A 15 7.71 -15.83 0.97
CA VAL A 15 8.66 -16.83 1.48
C VAL A 15 9.70 -17.18 0.41
N ALA A 16 9.27 -17.44 -0.83
CA ALA A 16 10.20 -17.75 -1.92
C ALA A 16 11.21 -16.62 -2.20
N ALA A 17 10.80 -15.36 -2.02
CA ALA A 17 11.69 -14.21 -2.17
C ALA A 17 12.67 -14.07 -1.00
N GLU A 18 12.23 -14.36 0.22
CA GLU A 18 13.09 -14.30 1.42
C GLU A 18 14.20 -15.36 1.38
N GLU A 19 13.93 -16.56 0.84
CA GLU A 19 14.92 -17.63 0.65
C GLU A 19 16.09 -17.22 -0.28
N VAL A 20 15.85 -16.27 -1.19
CA VAL A 20 16.89 -15.71 -2.07
C VAL A 20 17.40 -14.35 -1.59
N HIS A 21 17.13 -14.00 -0.32
CA HIS A 21 17.49 -12.72 0.31
C HIS A 21 16.93 -11.47 -0.43
N ALA A 22 15.80 -11.62 -1.11
CA ALA A 22 15.08 -10.52 -1.75
C ALA A 22 13.93 -9.99 -0.87
N SER A 23 13.33 -8.86 -1.25
CA SER A 23 12.19 -8.30 -0.52
C SER A 23 10.90 -9.06 -0.84
N GLY A 24 10.37 -9.79 0.15
CA GLY A 24 9.07 -10.47 0.05
C GLY A 24 7.93 -9.52 -0.31
N VAL A 25 7.89 -8.34 0.30
CA VAL A 25 6.85 -7.32 0.02
C VAL A 25 6.88 -6.88 -1.45
N VAL A 26 8.07 -6.56 -1.99
CA VAL A 26 8.20 -6.12 -3.39
C VAL A 26 7.86 -7.28 -4.34
N ALA A 27 8.28 -8.50 -4.03
CA ALA A 27 7.97 -9.68 -4.84
C ALA A 27 6.45 -9.92 -4.93
N VAL A 28 5.72 -9.79 -3.82
CA VAL A 28 4.26 -9.92 -3.79
C VAL A 28 3.58 -8.82 -4.62
N VAL A 29 4.07 -7.58 -4.55
CA VAL A 29 3.54 -6.48 -5.38
C VAL A 29 3.75 -6.77 -6.87
N VAL A 30 4.94 -7.22 -7.26
CA VAL A 30 5.24 -7.57 -8.65
C VAL A 30 4.37 -8.73 -9.12
N ALA A 31 4.22 -9.77 -8.31
CA ALA A 31 3.31 -10.88 -8.61
C ALA A 31 1.86 -10.40 -8.76
N GLY A 32 1.38 -9.56 -7.84
CA GLY A 32 0.05 -8.97 -7.90
C GLY A 32 -0.20 -8.15 -9.17
N LEU A 33 0.77 -7.33 -9.58
CA LEU A 33 0.71 -6.57 -10.85
C LEU A 33 0.69 -7.51 -12.07
N TYR A 34 1.52 -8.55 -12.07
CA TYR A 34 1.57 -9.54 -13.15
C TYR A 34 0.25 -10.30 -13.28
N LEU A 35 -0.27 -10.84 -12.17
CA LEU A 35 -1.57 -11.52 -12.15
C LEU A 35 -2.70 -10.58 -12.54
N GLY A 36 -2.72 -9.35 -12.01
CA GLY A 36 -3.71 -8.33 -12.32
C GLY A 36 -3.74 -7.99 -13.81
N HIS A 37 -2.59 -7.86 -14.46
CA HIS A 37 -2.50 -7.62 -15.90
C HIS A 37 -3.03 -8.80 -16.74
N ARG A 38 -2.86 -10.04 -16.26
CA ARG A 38 -3.30 -11.26 -16.93
C ARG A 38 -4.73 -11.69 -16.60
N MET A 39 -5.40 -11.05 -15.63
CA MET A 39 -6.77 -11.37 -15.21
C MET A 39 -7.80 -11.49 -16.35
N PRO A 40 -7.79 -10.63 -17.40
CA PRO A 40 -8.75 -10.73 -18.50
C PRO A 40 -8.61 -12.02 -19.33
N THR A 41 -7.38 -12.55 -19.43
CA THR A 41 -7.08 -13.77 -20.19
C THR A 41 -7.16 -15.05 -19.37
N LEU A 42 -6.98 -14.95 -18.05
CA LEU A 42 -6.91 -16.10 -17.14
C LEU A 42 -8.24 -16.44 -16.48
N MET A 43 -9.20 -15.50 -16.40
CA MET A 43 -10.42 -15.67 -15.62
C MET A 43 -11.68 -15.15 -16.33
N SER A 44 -12.78 -15.88 -16.16
CA SER A 44 -14.11 -15.45 -16.59
C SER A 44 -14.57 -14.19 -15.83
N ALA A 45 -15.51 -13.45 -16.42
CA ALA A 45 -16.05 -12.24 -15.78
C ALA A 45 -16.68 -12.53 -14.41
N ALA A 46 -17.35 -13.67 -14.26
CA ALA A 46 -17.95 -14.10 -13.01
C ALA A 46 -16.90 -14.39 -11.92
N SER A 47 -15.80 -15.09 -12.27
CA SER A 47 -14.70 -15.36 -11.32
C SER A 47 -14.02 -14.07 -10.85
N ARG A 48 -13.81 -13.08 -11.74
CA ARG A 48 -13.26 -11.77 -11.35
C ARG A 48 -14.15 -11.00 -10.38
N LEU A 49 -15.47 -11.06 -10.56
CA LEU A 49 -16.41 -10.39 -9.67
C LEU A 49 -16.39 -11.04 -8.28
N GLN A 50 -16.41 -12.37 -8.24
CA GLN A 50 -16.31 -13.14 -7.00
C GLN A 50 -14.98 -12.86 -6.27
N MET A 51 -13.86 -12.89 -6.99
CA MET A 51 -12.53 -12.59 -6.48
C MET A 51 -12.46 -11.16 -5.90
N SER A 52 -13.01 -10.18 -6.61
CA SER A 52 -13.05 -8.78 -6.13
C SER A 52 -13.87 -8.63 -4.85
N ALA A 53 -15.05 -9.28 -4.77
CA ALA A 53 -15.86 -9.29 -3.57
C ALA A 53 -15.14 -9.97 -2.39
N PHE A 54 -14.49 -11.10 -2.64
CA PHE A 54 -13.68 -11.81 -1.65
C PHE A 54 -12.54 -10.92 -1.11
N TRP A 55 -11.77 -10.27 -1.99
CA TRP A 55 -10.70 -9.36 -1.58
C TRP A 55 -11.19 -8.12 -0.84
N LYS A 56 -12.39 -7.60 -1.16
CA LYS A 56 -13.01 -6.53 -0.37
C LYS A 56 -13.27 -6.99 1.07
N MET A 57 -13.82 -8.20 1.24
CA MET A 57 -14.06 -8.77 2.57
C MET A 57 -12.76 -9.03 3.33
N VAL A 58 -11.75 -9.62 2.68
CA VAL A 58 -10.44 -9.89 3.28
C VAL A 58 -9.75 -8.60 3.72
N LYS A 59 -9.72 -7.58 2.85
CA LYS A 59 -9.15 -6.27 3.21
C LYS A 59 -9.88 -5.63 4.39
N PHE A 60 -11.22 -5.66 4.38
CA PHE A 60 -12.00 -5.14 5.49
C PHE A 60 -11.66 -5.83 6.82
N LEU A 61 -11.53 -7.16 6.81
CA LEU A 61 -11.17 -7.93 8.01
C LEU A 61 -9.76 -7.60 8.50
N ILE A 62 -8.78 -7.54 7.59
CA ILE A 62 -7.38 -7.25 7.93
C ILE A 62 -7.23 -5.80 8.41
N GLU A 63 -7.83 -4.83 7.72
CA GLU A 63 -7.83 -3.43 8.13
C GLU A 63 -8.47 -3.27 9.51
N GLY A 64 -9.65 -3.87 9.73
CA GLY A 64 -10.31 -3.87 11.03
C GLY A 64 -9.45 -4.48 12.13
N LEU A 65 -8.79 -5.60 11.86
CA LEU A 65 -7.89 -6.26 12.82
C LEU A 65 -6.66 -5.38 13.12
N VAL A 66 -6.03 -4.79 12.11
CA VAL A 66 -4.87 -3.91 12.29
C VAL A 66 -5.26 -2.67 13.10
N PHE A 67 -6.40 -2.04 12.80
CA PHE A 67 -6.90 -0.91 13.59
C PHE A 67 -7.22 -1.31 15.02
N LEU A 68 -7.80 -2.49 15.25
CA LEU A 68 -8.06 -3.00 16.60
C LEU A 68 -6.76 -3.19 17.37
N VAL A 69 -5.77 -3.86 16.79
CA VAL A 69 -4.48 -4.13 17.44
C VAL A 69 -3.71 -2.83 17.73
N VAL A 70 -3.60 -1.93 16.75
CA VAL A 70 -2.94 -0.63 16.93
C VAL A 70 -3.67 0.23 17.96
N GLY A 71 -5.01 0.22 17.94
CA GLY A 71 -5.83 0.91 18.93
C GLY A 71 -5.65 0.37 20.35
N LEU A 72 -5.52 -0.95 20.51
CA LEU A 72 -5.22 -1.56 21.81
C LEU A 72 -3.80 -1.22 22.28
N GLN A 73 -2.82 -1.20 21.38
CA GLN A 73 -1.45 -0.80 21.69
C GLN A 73 -1.36 0.67 22.11
N LEU A 74 -2.20 1.55 21.55
CA LEU A 74 -2.22 2.98 21.88
C LEU A 74 -2.42 3.22 23.39
N ARG A 75 -3.31 2.47 24.05
CA ARG A 75 -3.54 2.64 25.50
C ARG A 75 -2.29 2.33 26.31
N ARG A 76 -1.55 1.28 25.93
CA ARG A 76 -0.29 0.91 26.59
C ARG A 76 0.78 1.96 26.35
N ILE A 77 0.92 2.41 25.10
CA ILE A 77 1.86 3.50 24.74
C ILE A 77 1.57 4.73 25.59
N LEU A 78 0.30 5.16 25.71
CA LEU A 78 -0.07 6.32 26.52
C LEU A 78 0.20 6.14 28.02
N ALA A 79 0.09 4.91 28.55
CA ALA A 79 0.38 4.62 29.95
C ALA A 79 1.90 4.62 30.25
N ASP A 80 2.71 4.21 29.28
CA ASP A 80 4.18 4.14 29.38
C ASP A 80 4.85 5.49 29.02
N LEU A 81 4.09 6.56 28.74
CA LEU A 81 4.62 7.88 28.42
C LEU A 81 4.97 8.68 29.68
N ASP A 82 6.26 8.81 29.97
CA ASP A 82 6.78 9.76 30.99
C ASP A 82 6.89 11.21 30.48
N THR A 83 6.43 11.47 29.26
CA THR A 83 6.58 12.77 28.59
C THR A 83 5.34 13.64 28.72
N GLY A 84 5.52 14.93 29.05
CA GLY A 84 4.41 15.88 29.17
C GLY A 84 3.62 16.07 27.87
N ALA A 85 2.30 16.28 27.99
CA ALA A 85 1.38 16.39 26.84
C ALA A 85 1.81 17.44 25.80
N GLY A 86 2.44 18.54 26.22
CA GLY A 86 2.95 19.58 25.32
C GLY A 86 4.09 19.08 24.41
N GLN A 87 4.99 18.25 24.92
CA GLN A 87 6.07 17.68 24.13
C GLN A 87 5.54 16.60 23.17
N VAL A 88 4.58 15.78 23.60
CA VAL A 88 3.89 14.82 22.71
C VAL A 88 3.17 15.55 21.57
N ALA A 89 2.46 16.63 21.87
CA ALA A 89 1.79 17.45 20.86
C ALA A 89 2.78 18.08 19.88
N LEU A 90 3.92 18.61 20.37
CA LEU A 90 4.96 19.18 19.53
C LEU A 90 5.57 18.12 18.59
N VAL A 91 5.96 16.95 19.11
CA VAL A 91 6.51 15.86 18.30
C VAL A 91 5.50 15.41 17.24
N THR A 92 4.24 15.24 17.63
CA THR A 92 3.16 14.87 16.71
C THR A 92 2.98 15.91 15.61
N ALA A 93 2.99 17.21 15.96
CA ALA A 93 2.87 18.31 15.00
C ALA A 93 4.06 18.37 14.04
N VAL A 94 5.29 18.14 14.54
CA VAL A 94 6.50 18.10 13.72
C VAL A 94 6.46 16.91 12.76
N VAL A 95 6.11 15.70 13.23
CA VAL A 95 5.97 14.51 12.37
C VAL A 95 4.91 14.74 11.30
N LEU A 96 3.75 15.29 11.68
CA LEU A 96 2.69 15.64 10.74
C LEU A 96 3.21 16.62 9.67
N LEU A 97 3.88 17.70 10.09
CA LEU A 97 4.44 18.70 9.19
C LEU A 97 5.46 18.08 8.22
N VAL A 98 6.39 17.26 8.73
CA VAL A 98 7.41 16.58 7.91
C VAL A 98 6.76 15.66 6.88
N VAL A 99 5.77 14.86 7.27
CA VAL A 99 5.06 13.96 6.35
C VAL A 99 4.31 14.76 5.27
N VAL A 100 3.62 15.83 5.67
CA VAL A 100 2.88 16.70 4.75
C VAL A 100 3.84 17.38 3.77
N VAL A 101 4.88 18.04 4.26
CA VAL A 101 5.88 18.74 3.43
C VAL A 101 6.62 17.75 2.53
N GLY A 102 7.04 16.59 3.06
CA GLY A 102 7.69 15.54 2.27
C GLY A 102 6.81 15.06 1.10
N ARG A 103 5.49 14.97 1.32
CA ARG A 103 4.53 14.67 0.25
C ARG A 103 4.51 15.76 -0.83
N PHE A 104 4.49 17.03 -0.46
CA PHE A 104 4.57 18.15 -1.43
C PHE A 104 5.90 18.13 -2.19
N VAL A 105 7.00 17.95 -1.48
CA VAL A 105 8.36 17.89 -2.03
C VAL A 105 8.53 16.72 -3.00
N TRP A 106 7.83 15.60 -2.83
CA TRP A 106 7.92 14.49 -3.79
C TRP A 106 6.91 14.62 -4.95
N ILE A 107 5.64 14.93 -4.66
CA ILE A 107 4.57 14.94 -5.67
C ILE A 107 4.79 16.03 -6.74
N PHE A 108 5.21 17.23 -6.33
CA PHE A 108 5.39 18.34 -7.27
C PHE A 108 6.52 18.04 -8.26
N PRO A 109 7.76 17.75 -7.83
CA PRO A 109 8.82 17.31 -8.73
C PRO A 109 8.42 16.13 -9.61
N ALA A 110 7.82 15.07 -9.05
CA ALA A 110 7.39 13.90 -9.81
C ALA A 110 6.35 14.23 -10.90
N THR A 111 5.54 15.27 -10.71
CA THR A 111 4.51 15.68 -11.69
C THR A 111 5.04 16.73 -12.69
N TYR A 112 5.86 17.67 -12.25
CA TYR A 112 6.29 18.83 -13.04
C TYR A 112 7.64 18.62 -13.75
N ILE A 113 8.61 17.90 -13.17
CA ILE A 113 9.93 17.65 -13.80
C ILE A 113 9.80 16.83 -15.09
N PRO A 114 8.99 15.76 -15.16
CA PRO A 114 8.77 15.03 -16.42
C PRO A 114 8.26 15.92 -17.56
N ARG A 115 7.54 17.00 -17.25
CA ARG A 115 6.99 17.95 -18.25
C ARG A 115 8.03 18.88 -18.86
N TRP A 116 9.21 19.02 -18.25
CA TRP A 116 10.34 19.75 -18.85
C TRP A 116 11.00 18.98 -19.99
N SER A 117 10.83 17.65 -20.05
CA SER A 117 11.30 16.87 -21.19
C SER A 117 10.30 16.91 -22.35
N PRO A 118 10.68 17.42 -23.54
CA PRO A 118 9.79 17.47 -24.71
C PRO A 118 9.35 16.08 -25.19
N ARG A 119 10.06 15.01 -24.80
CA ARG A 119 9.71 13.62 -25.13
C ARG A 119 8.53 13.09 -24.30
N LEU A 120 8.35 13.53 -23.06
CA LEU A 120 7.24 13.10 -22.20
C LEU A 120 5.99 13.95 -22.40
N ARG A 121 6.15 15.24 -22.72
CA ARG A 121 5.04 16.15 -23.05
C ARG A 121 4.20 15.69 -24.26
N ARG A 122 4.76 14.88 -25.17
CA ARG A 122 4.02 14.28 -26.30
C ARG A 122 3.15 13.09 -25.91
N ARG A 123 3.40 12.45 -24.75
CA ARG A 123 2.64 11.27 -24.28
C ARG A 123 1.50 11.61 -23.31
N ASP A 124 1.55 12.78 -22.64
CA ASP A 124 0.49 13.29 -21.77
C ASP A 124 -0.24 14.49 -22.41
N PRO A 125 -1.38 14.28 -23.10
CA PRO A 125 -2.27 15.37 -23.48
C PRO A 125 -2.90 16.01 -22.22
N ALA A 126 -3.06 17.33 -22.22
CA ALA A 126 -3.64 18.05 -21.11
C ALA A 126 -5.09 17.58 -20.86
N PRO A 127 -5.51 17.35 -19.60
CA PRO A 127 -6.91 17.11 -19.29
C PRO A 127 -7.76 18.34 -19.65
N PRO A 128 -9.01 18.16 -20.11
CA PRO A 128 -9.94 19.25 -20.39
C PRO A 128 -10.34 20.03 -19.13
#